data_AF-A0AAE1JR55-F1
#
_entry.id   AF-A0AAE1JR55-F1
#
_cell.length_a   1.000
_cell.length_b   1.000
_cell.length_c   1.000
_cell.angle_alpha   90.00
_cell.angle_beta   90.00
_cell.angle_gamma   90.00
#
_symmetry.space_group_name_H-M   'P 1'
#
loop_
_entity.id
_entity.type
_entity.pdbx_description
1 polymer ?
#
loop_
_entity_poly.entity_id
_entity_poly.type
_entity_poly.pdbx_seq_one_letter_code
_entity_poly.pdbx_strand_id
1 'polypeptide(L)'
;MAGALSLSQLSVFGSLSLPKRVTRRAVSVRAASETSPSTSNSVSTTDSPASSSTFAPPTDFKPPEPQRFAVRPDKTNEVFGAALPLLLRFGTGTFASGYSFSFVPKDEFPPDQYGLEVSGYKVKETARLGPRPEKPIEIYEFESCPFCRKVREMVAVLDIDVLYYPCPRNGPNFRPKVAQMGGKQLFPYMVDPNTGVSMYESDEIIKYLAEKYGDGSVPLTLSLGLFTTLTAGLGMLGRMGKGSSYTPAKLPPEPLKLWAYEGSPFCKLVREVLVELELPYLQITCSRGSPKRKILLEKTGHFQVPYLEDPNTGIAMFESAEIIEYLRTTYALQ
;
A
#
# COMPACT_ATOMS: atom_id res chain seq x y z
N MET A 1 -58.27 20.66 51.51
CA MET A 1 -58.22 20.89 50.05
C MET A 1 -57.60 19.66 49.43
N ALA A 2 -58.36 19.00 48.54
CA ALA A 2 -58.05 18.00 47.51
C ALA A 2 -56.65 17.34 47.51
N GLY A 3 -56.48 16.04 47.28
CA GLY A 3 -57.36 15.02 46.70
C GLY A 3 -56.44 13.87 46.25
N ALA A 4 -56.87 12.64 46.49
CA ALA A 4 -56.20 11.45 46.00
C ALA A 4 -56.22 11.39 44.46
N LEU A 5 -55.21 10.78 43.84
CA LEU A 5 -55.37 9.91 42.67
C LEU A 5 -54.10 9.04 42.50
N SER A 6 -54.33 7.74 42.64
CA SER A 6 -53.42 6.63 42.30
C SER A 6 -53.52 6.34 40.80
N LEU A 7 -52.39 6.08 40.14
CA LEU A 7 -52.33 5.43 38.82
C LEU A 7 -51.22 4.38 38.79
N SER A 8 -51.67 3.14 38.96
CA SER A 8 -51.25 1.86 38.39
C SER A 8 -49.92 1.73 37.64
N GLN A 9 -49.22 0.66 38.05
CA GLN A 9 -48.35 -0.26 37.30
C GLN A 9 -48.50 -0.25 35.77
N LEU A 10 -47.36 -0.30 35.07
CA LEU A 10 -47.19 -1.11 33.85
C LEU A 10 -45.71 -1.36 33.58
N SER A 11 -45.26 -2.57 33.91
CA SER A 11 -44.08 -3.19 33.31
C SER A 11 -44.43 -3.62 31.88
N VAL A 12 -43.64 -3.23 30.88
CA VAL A 12 -43.62 -3.92 29.59
C VAL A 12 -42.18 -3.96 29.06
N PHE A 13 -41.58 -5.15 29.18
CA PHE A 13 -40.50 -5.60 28.30
C PHE A 13 -41.02 -5.59 26.86
N GLY A 14 -40.44 -4.76 26.00
CA GLY A 14 -40.71 -4.76 24.56
C GLY A 14 -39.45 -5.11 23.78
N SER A 15 -39.32 -6.37 23.36
CA SER A 15 -38.31 -6.81 22.42
C SER A 15 -38.58 -6.20 21.04
N LEU A 16 -37.70 -5.33 20.54
CA LEU A 16 -37.73 -4.90 19.16
C LEU A 16 -37.11 -5.97 18.26
N SER A 17 -37.97 -6.71 17.57
CA SER A 17 -37.59 -7.61 16.47
C SER A 17 -37.17 -6.79 15.24
N LEU A 18 -35.92 -6.95 14.83
CA LEU A 18 -35.39 -6.42 13.56
C LEU A 18 -36.07 -7.10 12.35
N PRO A 19 -36.42 -6.34 11.29
CA PRO A 19 -37.01 -6.92 10.10
C PRO A 19 -36.00 -7.77 9.29
N LYS A 20 -36.56 -8.82 8.69
CA LYS A 20 -35.88 -9.91 7.98
C LYS A 20 -35.05 -9.43 6.78
N ARG A 21 -33.87 -10.04 6.69
CA ARG A 21 -32.94 -10.17 5.56
C ARG A 21 -33.62 -10.05 4.18
N VAL A 22 -33.30 -8.96 3.45
CA VAL A 22 -33.58 -8.87 2.01
C VAL A 22 -32.48 -9.62 1.27
N THR A 23 -32.82 -10.80 0.74
CA THR A 23 -31.99 -11.53 -0.22
C THR A 23 -31.90 -10.73 -1.53
N ARG A 24 -30.76 -10.09 -1.79
CA ARG A 24 -30.43 -9.62 -3.14
C ARG A 24 -29.85 -10.78 -3.95
N ARG A 25 -30.44 -11.06 -5.11
CA ARG A 25 -29.94 -11.98 -6.12
C ARG A 25 -28.51 -11.58 -6.51
N ALA A 26 -27.54 -12.45 -6.24
CA ALA A 26 -26.23 -12.38 -6.87
C ALA A 26 -26.37 -12.92 -8.29
N VAL A 27 -26.15 -12.07 -9.29
CA VAL A 27 -25.96 -12.51 -10.68
C VAL A 27 -24.49 -12.88 -10.82
N SER A 28 -24.20 -14.17 -10.69
CA SER A 28 -22.90 -14.76 -11.00
C SER A 28 -22.86 -15.04 -12.50
N VAL A 29 -22.07 -14.28 -13.27
CA VAL A 29 -21.74 -14.65 -14.65
C VAL A 29 -20.67 -15.74 -14.58
N ARG A 30 -21.11 -17.00 -14.67
CA ARG A 30 -20.25 -18.17 -14.78
C ARG A 30 -19.96 -18.37 -16.27
N ALA A 31 -18.77 -18.03 -16.73
CA ALA A 31 -18.33 -18.41 -18.06
C ALA A 31 -18.19 -19.94 -18.08
N ALA A 32 -19.06 -20.61 -18.84
CA ALA A 32 -18.95 -22.04 -19.11
C ALA A 32 -17.85 -22.23 -20.16
N SER A 33 -16.81 -22.98 -19.82
CA SER A 33 -15.83 -23.46 -20.79
C SER A 33 -16.40 -24.73 -21.41
N GLU A 34 -16.92 -24.62 -22.63
CA GLU A 34 -17.18 -25.77 -23.47
C GLU A 34 -15.84 -26.25 -24.06
N THR A 35 -15.51 -27.49 -23.75
CA THR A 35 -14.36 -28.20 -24.32
C THR A 35 -14.82 -28.89 -25.60
N SER A 36 -14.11 -28.67 -26.70
CA SER A 36 -14.05 -29.59 -27.84
C SER A 36 -12.72 -29.41 -28.60
N PRO A 37 -12.20 -30.47 -29.26
CA PRO A 37 -10.76 -30.73 -29.29
C PRO A 37 -10.04 -30.28 -30.57
N SER A 38 -8.74 -29.99 -30.36
CA SER A 38 -7.58 -30.18 -31.25
C SER A 38 -7.60 -29.65 -32.68
N THR A 39 -6.65 -28.77 -33.00
CA THR A 39 -5.70 -29.02 -34.10
C THR A 39 -4.37 -28.33 -33.80
N SER A 40 -3.30 -29.13 -33.76
CA SER A 40 -1.91 -28.72 -33.61
C SER A 40 -1.48 -27.85 -34.79
N ASN A 41 -0.90 -26.68 -34.52
CA ASN A 41 0.01 -26.02 -35.44
C ASN A 41 1.23 -25.55 -34.65
N SER A 42 2.32 -26.27 -34.86
CA SER A 42 3.66 -25.92 -34.42
C SER A 42 4.08 -24.61 -35.08
N VAL A 43 4.28 -23.56 -34.30
CA VAL A 43 4.98 -22.35 -34.74
C VAL A 43 6.24 -22.26 -33.90
N SER A 44 7.36 -22.55 -34.55
CA SER A 44 8.71 -22.36 -34.04
C SER A 44 8.91 -20.88 -33.70
N THR A 45 8.97 -20.54 -32.41
CA THR A 45 9.47 -19.25 -31.97
C THR A 45 10.98 -19.30 -31.95
N THR A 46 11.58 -18.54 -32.86
CA THR A 46 13.01 -18.25 -32.88
C THR A 46 13.40 -17.55 -31.58
N ASP A 47 14.07 -18.27 -30.68
CA ASP A 47 14.73 -17.69 -29.50
C ASP A 47 15.77 -16.67 -29.99
N SER A 48 15.46 -15.39 -29.84
CA SER A 48 16.47 -14.33 -29.83
C SER A 48 16.97 -14.20 -28.39
N PRO A 49 18.27 -14.31 -28.11
CA PRO A 49 18.77 -14.27 -26.75
C PRO A 49 18.55 -12.86 -26.19
N ALA A 50 17.72 -12.76 -25.16
CA ALA A 50 17.65 -11.58 -24.33
C ALA A 50 19.08 -11.30 -23.82
N SER A 51 19.58 -10.11 -24.15
CA SER A 51 20.83 -9.61 -23.60
C SER A 51 20.71 -9.64 -22.08
N SER A 52 21.44 -10.56 -21.44
CA SER A 52 21.50 -10.65 -19.98
C SER A 52 22.27 -9.45 -19.45
N SER A 53 21.59 -8.31 -19.28
CA SER A 53 22.14 -7.23 -18.50
C SER A 53 22.23 -7.71 -17.06
N THR A 54 23.41 -8.14 -16.63
CA THR A 54 23.66 -8.47 -15.23
C THR A 54 23.47 -7.18 -14.43
N PHE A 55 22.44 -7.15 -13.57
CA PHE A 55 22.28 -6.07 -12.61
C PHE A 55 23.43 -6.18 -11.62
N ALA A 56 24.18 -5.09 -11.46
CA ALA A 56 25.27 -4.99 -10.51
C ALA A 56 25.08 -3.70 -9.72
N PRO A 57 25.52 -3.67 -8.45
CA PRO A 57 25.52 -2.44 -7.67
C PRO A 57 26.36 -1.37 -8.39
N PRO A 58 26.03 -0.07 -8.23
CA PRO A 58 26.90 1.00 -8.72
C PRO A 58 28.33 0.83 -8.17
N THR A 59 29.34 1.18 -8.96
CA THR A 59 30.75 1.02 -8.58
C THR A 59 31.04 1.71 -7.25
N ASP A 60 31.71 1.00 -6.34
CA ASP A 60 32.07 1.47 -4.98
C ASP A 60 30.88 1.90 -4.10
N PHE A 61 29.65 1.49 -4.43
CA PHE A 61 28.47 1.82 -3.64
C PHE A 61 28.50 1.16 -2.26
N LYS A 62 28.41 1.99 -1.21
CA LYS A 62 28.21 1.55 0.18
C LYS A 62 26.87 2.05 0.68
N PRO A 63 26.00 1.19 1.22
CA PRO A 63 24.78 1.62 1.88
C PRO A 63 25.07 2.68 2.95
N PRO A 64 24.27 3.75 3.04
CA PRO A 64 24.45 4.79 4.04
C PRO A 64 24.21 4.24 5.45
N GLU A 65 24.86 4.85 6.44
CA GLU A 65 24.52 4.62 7.84
C GLU A 65 23.13 5.21 8.15
N PRO A 66 22.23 4.49 8.84
CA PRO A 66 20.88 4.96 9.10
C PRO A 66 20.86 6.18 10.02
N GLN A 67 20.13 7.22 9.63
CA GLN A 67 19.98 8.45 10.41
C GLN A 67 18.52 8.70 10.79
N ARG A 68 18.21 8.51 12.06
CA ARG A 68 16.83 8.58 12.56
C ARG A 68 16.25 9.99 12.39
N PHE A 69 15.20 10.10 11.56
CA PHE A 69 14.47 11.35 11.28
C PHE A 69 15.30 12.46 10.63
N ALA A 70 16.50 12.14 10.12
CA ALA A 70 17.28 13.13 9.40
C ALA A 70 16.62 13.45 8.06
N VAL A 71 16.61 14.73 7.71
CA VAL A 71 16.24 15.20 6.38
C VAL A 71 17.49 15.80 5.77
N ARG A 72 17.90 15.28 4.61
CA ARG A 72 19.01 15.86 3.87
C ARG A 72 18.66 17.32 3.52
N PRO A 73 19.53 18.32 3.79
CA PRO A 73 19.14 19.72 3.66
C PRO A 73 18.60 20.11 2.28
N ASP A 74 19.16 19.55 1.21
CA ASP A 74 18.72 19.75 -0.19
C ASP A 74 17.35 19.13 -0.50
N LYS A 75 16.84 18.23 0.35
CA LYS A 75 15.57 17.51 0.19
C LYS A 75 14.43 18.05 1.04
N THR A 76 14.65 19.09 1.85
CA THR A 76 13.67 19.65 2.78
C THR A 76 12.34 20.02 2.11
N ASN A 77 12.39 20.74 0.98
CA ASN A 77 11.19 21.15 0.25
C ASN A 77 10.44 19.95 -0.34
N GLU A 78 11.17 18.93 -0.77
CA GLU A 78 10.57 17.72 -1.32
C GLU A 78 9.79 16.95 -0.26
N VAL A 79 10.40 16.77 0.92
CA VAL A 79 9.78 16.10 2.06
C VAL A 79 8.56 16.88 2.55
N PHE A 80 8.63 18.20 2.62
CA PHE A 80 7.49 19.04 3.00
C PHE A 80 6.32 18.89 2.02
N GLY A 81 6.58 18.96 0.72
CA GLY A 81 5.56 18.73 -0.31
C GLY A 81 4.98 17.32 -0.27
N ALA A 82 5.80 16.31 0.07
CA ALA A 82 5.36 14.92 0.22
C ALA A 82 4.56 14.66 1.50
N ALA A 83 4.64 15.56 2.50
CA ALA A 83 3.86 15.49 3.73
C ALA A 83 2.45 16.11 3.59
N LEU A 84 2.20 16.92 2.55
CA LEU A 84 0.89 17.55 2.33
C LEU A 84 -0.30 16.55 2.28
N PRO A 85 -0.20 15.40 1.59
CA PRO A 85 -1.26 14.39 1.63
C PRO A 85 -1.61 13.94 3.05
N LEU A 86 -0.61 13.79 3.93
CA LEU A 86 -0.84 13.33 5.31
C LEU A 86 -1.79 14.25 6.06
N LEU A 87 -1.64 15.57 5.88
CA LEU A 87 -2.51 16.58 6.47
C LEU A 87 -3.90 16.58 5.82
N LEU A 88 -3.97 16.63 4.49
CA LEU A 88 -5.23 16.72 3.75
C LEU A 88 -6.07 15.45 3.79
N ARG A 89 -5.44 14.31 4.07
CA ARG A 89 -6.08 13.00 4.25
C ARG A 89 -6.31 12.66 5.72
N PHE A 90 -6.10 13.61 6.64
CA PHE A 90 -6.34 13.44 8.08
C PHE A 90 -5.60 12.22 8.66
N GLY A 91 -4.37 11.96 8.21
CA GLY A 91 -3.60 10.81 8.68
C GLY A 91 -4.03 9.46 8.12
N THR A 92 -4.99 9.39 7.19
CA THR A 92 -5.44 8.11 6.59
C THR A 92 -4.26 7.37 5.96
N GLY A 93 -4.17 6.06 6.21
CA GLY A 93 -3.04 5.24 5.77
C GLY A 93 -1.78 5.36 6.63
N THR A 94 -1.87 6.00 7.81
CA THR A 94 -0.77 6.03 8.80
C THR A 94 -0.87 4.90 9.81
N PHE A 95 -2.09 4.60 10.25
CA PHE A 95 -2.38 3.67 11.33
C PHE A 95 -3.04 2.40 10.77
N ALA A 96 -2.62 1.25 11.29
CA ALA A 96 -3.31 0.00 11.02
C ALA A 96 -4.70 -0.02 11.69
N SER A 97 -5.60 -0.88 11.21
CA SER A 97 -6.95 -1.01 11.73
C SER A 97 -6.94 -1.38 13.21
N GLY A 98 -7.85 -0.77 13.99
CA GLY A 98 -7.91 -0.95 15.43
C GLY A 98 -6.68 -0.43 16.19
N TYR A 99 -5.91 0.50 15.61
CA TYR A 99 -4.74 1.08 16.26
C TYR A 99 -5.07 1.65 17.63
N SER A 100 -4.24 1.30 18.61
CA SER A 100 -4.27 1.85 19.96
C SER A 100 -2.85 2.01 20.48
N PHE A 101 -2.65 2.97 21.39
CA PHE A 101 -1.34 3.24 21.98
C PHE A 101 -1.45 3.46 23.49
N SER A 102 -0.33 3.19 24.17
CA SER A 102 -0.13 3.52 25.58
C SER A 102 1.31 3.97 25.80
N PHE A 103 1.54 4.77 26.84
CA PHE A 103 2.88 5.15 27.26
C PHE A 103 3.35 4.21 28.36
N VAL A 104 4.56 3.70 28.21
CA VAL A 104 5.21 2.81 29.19
C VAL A 104 6.56 3.43 29.54
N PRO A 105 6.95 3.52 30.82
CA PRO A 105 8.29 3.96 31.20
C PRO A 105 9.38 3.17 30.46
N LYS A 106 10.47 3.82 30.05
CA LYS A 106 11.52 3.20 29.22
C LYS A 106 12.17 1.98 29.89
N ASP A 107 12.32 2.04 31.21
CA ASP A 107 12.85 1.00 32.08
C ASP A 107 11.92 -0.22 32.21
N GLU A 108 10.61 -0.02 32.02
CA GLU A 108 9.60 -1.08 32.04
C GLU A 108 9.26 -1.62 30.64
N PHE A 109 9.80 -1.02 29.57
CA PHE A 109 9.48 -1.41 28.21
C PHE A 109 10.29 -2.65 27.77
N PRO A 110 9.64 -3.69 27.21
CA PRO A 110 10.35 -4.88 26.76
C PRO A 110 11.44 -4.54 25.73
N PRO A 111 12.71 -4.94 25.96
CA PRO A 111 13.83 -4.57 25.09
C PRO A 111 13.73 -5.20 23.70
N ASP A 112 12.98 -6.29 23.57
CA ASP A 112 12.72 -7.01 22.33
C ASP A 112 11.55 -6.44 21.52
N GLN A 113 10.88 -5.38 22.00
CA GLN A 113 9.76 -4.75 21.28
C GLN A 113 10.19 -3.43 20.64
N TYR A 114 9.61 -3.15 19.47
CA TYR A 114 9.72 -1.81 18.90
C TYR A 114 8.80 -0.85 19.69
N GLY A 115 9.38 0.27 20.13
CA GLY A 115 8.63 1.36 20.77
C GLY A 115 9.25 2.71 20.43
N LEU A 116 8.42 3.66 19.97
CA LEU A 116 8.86 5.04 19.75
C LEU A 116 9.17 5.68 21.10
N GLU A 117 10.37 6.23 21.24
CA GLU A 117 10.79 6.90 22.48
C GLU A 117 10.37 8.36 22.44
N VAL A 118 9.67 8.81 23.50
CA VAL A 118 9.21 10.18 23.68
C VAL A 118 9.39 10.55 25.15
N SER A 119 10.30 11.49 25.44
CA SER A 119 10.49 12.06 26.78
C SER A 119 10.65 11.04 27.92
N GLY A 120 11.44 9.99 27.73
CA GLY A 120 11.67 8.93 28.73
C GLY A 120 10.60 7.83 28.76
N TYR A 121 9.56 7.92 27.94
CA TYR A 121 8.56 6.88 27.73
C TYR A 121 8.76 6.19 26.38
N LYS A 122 8.28 4.95 26.28
CA LYS A 122 8.10 4.22 25.04
C LYS A 122 6.62 4.15 24.72
N VAL A 123 6.27 4.46 23.48
CA VAL A 123 4.92 4.29 22.95
C VAL A 123 4.73 2.83 22.58
N LYS A 124 3.94 2.11 23.37
CA LYS A 124 3.49 0.76 23.04
C LYS A 124 2.32 0.87 22.07
N GLU A 125 2.50 0.32 20.89
CA GLU A 125 1.50 0.36 19.82
C GLU A 125 0.87 -1.02 19.62
N THR A 126 -0.43 -1.05 19.35
CA THR A 126 -1.18 -2.27 19.04
C THR A 126 -2.14 -2.00 17.90
N ALA A 127 -2.55 -3.05 17.20
CA ALA A 127 -3.53 -3.00 16.12
C ALA A 127 -4.35 -4.29 16.09
N ARG A 128 -5.51 -4.25 15.43
CA ARG A 128 -6.36 -5.41 15.16
C ARG A 128 -6.26 -5.76 13.68
N LEU A 129 -5.33 -6.66 13.36
CA LEU A 129 -5.08 -7.09 11.99
C LEU A 129 -6.07 -8.19 11.58
N GLY A 130 -6.57 -8.11 10.35
CA GLY A 130 -7.37 -9.18 9.74
C GLY A 130 -6.51 -10.32 9.19
N PRO A 131 -7.10 -11.27 8.45
CA PRO A 131 -6.35 -12.36 7.84
C PRO A 131 -5.28 -11.80 6.86
N ARG A 132 -4.15 -12.49 6.76
CA ARG A 132 -3.06 -12.11 5.86
C ARG A 132 -3.17 -12.92 4.56
N PRO A 133 -3.03 -12.30 3.37
CA PRO A 133 -2.96 -13.05 2.12
C PRO A 133 -1.81 -14.05 2.13
N GLU A 134 -2.02 -15.27 1.61
CA GLU A 134 -0.94 -16.26 1.45
C GLU A 134 0.01 -15.87 0.32
N LYS A 135 -0.56 -15.33 -0.76
CA LYS A 135 0.14 -14.73 -1.89
C LYS A 135 -0.11 -13.23 -1.90
N PRO A 136 0.90 -12.39 -2.17
CA PRO A 136 0.71 -10.95 -2.29
C PRO A 136 -0.37 -10.62 -3.32
N ILE A 137 -1.26 -9.70 -2.96
CA ILE A 137 -2.22 -9.12 -3.91
C ILE A 137 -1.45 -8.28 -4.90
N GLU A 138 -1.81 -8.34 -6.18
CA GLU A 138 -1.20 -7.52 -7.22
C GLU A 138 -2.02 -6.24 -7.42
N ILE A 139 -1.36 -5.08 -7.43
CA ILE A 139 -2.01 -3.79 -7.68
C ILE A 139 -1.26 -3.04 -8.77
N TYR A 140 -1.96 -2.77 -9.86
CA TYR A 140 -1.48 -1.98 -10.99
C TYR A 140 -1.92 -0.53 -10.78
N GLU A 141 -0.94 0.37 -10.60
CA GLU A 141 -1.21 1.72 -10.09
C GLU A 141 -0.13 2.73 -10.47
N PHE A 142 -0.39 4.02 -10.23
CA PHE A 142 0.68 5.03 -10.26
C PHE A 142 0.48 6.07 -9.16
N GLU A 143 1.58 6.66 -8.70
CA GLU A 143 1.62 7.45 -7.47
C GLU A 143 0.75 8.71 -7.56
N SER A 144 0.73 9.37 -8.73
CA SER A 144 -0.05 10.58 -8.99
C SER A 144 -1.50 10.30 -9.43
N CYS A 145 -2.13 9.27 -8.88
CA CYS A 145 -3.54 8.95 -9.11
C CYS A 145 -4.32 9.02 -7.79
N PRO A 146 -5.39 9.84 -7.68
CA PRO A 146 -6.15 9.95 -6.45
C PRO A 146 -6.88 8.64 -6.12
N PHE A 147 -7.34 7.90 -7.13
CA PHE A 147 -7.99 6.59 -6.94
C PHE A 147 -7.02 5.52 -6.45
N CYS A 148 -5.79 5.50 -6.98
CA CYS A 148 -4.74 4.58 -6.52
C CYS A 148 -4.33 4.90 -5.08
N ARG A 149 -4.20 6.18 -4.73
CA ARG A 149 -3.91 6.63 -3.36
C ARG A 149 -4.91 6.06 -2.35
N LYS A 150 -6.22 6.13 -2.64
CA LYS A 150 -7.25 5.57 -1.74
C LYS A 150 -7.03 4.07 -1.48
N VAL A 151 -6.66 3.31 -2.51
CA VAL A 151 -6.35 1.89 -2.36
C VAL A 151 -5.07 1.67 -1.55
N ARG A 152 -3.99 2.43 -1.80
CA ARG A 152 -2.75 2.35 -1.00
C ARG A 152 -2.98 2.72 0.47
N GLU A 153 -3.83 3.71 0.73
CA GLU A 153 -4.26 4.07 2.09
C GLU A 153 -5.01 2.92 2.76
N MET A 154 -5.90 2.22 2.04
CA MET A 154 -6.57 1.04 2.58
C MET A 154 -5.59 -0.13 2.83
N VAL A 155 -4.66 -0.37 1.92
CA VAL A 155 -3.57 -1.36 2.10
C VAL A 155 -2.78 -1.05 3.37
N ALA A 156 -2.46 0.22 3.61
CA ALA A 156 -1.80 0.67 4.83
C ALA A 156 -2.68 0.48 6.08
N VAL A 157 -3.97 0.80 6.01
CA VAL A 157 -4.92 0.55 7.12
C VAL A 157 -5.01 -0.95 7.44
N LEU A 158 -5.01 -1.82 6.44
CA LEU A 158 -5.07 -3.26 6.66
C LEU A 158 -3.74 -3.88 7.04
N ASP A 159 -2.63 -3.15 6.87
CA ASP A 159 -1.26 -3.62 7.05
C ASP A 159 -0.92 -4.89 6.26
N ILE A 160 -1.44 -5.00 5.03
CA ILE A 160 -1.18 -6.14 4.13
C ILE A 160 -0.03 -5.82 3.17
N ASP A 161 0.70 -6.87 2.78
CA ASP A 161 1.79 -6.76 1.82
C ASP A 161 1.25 -6.94 0.40
N VAL A 162 1.73 -6.11 -0.52
CA VAL A 162 1.17 -5.99 -1.88
C VAL A 162 2.32 -5.94 -2.89
N LEU A 163 2.15 -6.68 -3.99
CA LEU A 163 3.01 -6.59 -5.15
C LEU A 163 2.48 -5.48 -6.07
N TYR A 164 3.18 -4.36 -6.10
CA TYR A 164 2.82 -3.23 -6.95
C TYR A 164 3.47 -3.34 -8.33
N TYR A 165 2.65 -3.11 -9.35
CA TYR A 165 3.07 -2.96 -10.74
C TYR A 165 2.84 -1.52 -11.19
N PRO A 166 3.88 -0.68 -11.22
CA PRO A 166 3.68 0.70 -11.59
C PRO A 166 3.21 0.89 -13.02
N CYS A 167 2.31 1.84 -13.22
CA CYS A 167 1.69 2.15 -14.50
C CYS A 167 1.81 3.64 -14.81
N PRO A 168 3.03 4.23 -14.82
CA PRO A 168 3.20 5.64 -15.19
C PRO A 168 2.69 5.89 -16.60
N ARG A 169 2.29 7.12 -16.92
CA ARG A 169 1.92 7.52 -18.28
C ARG A 169 3.08 7.21 -19.22
N ASN A 170 2.77 6.64 -20.39
CA ASN A 170 3.74 6.19 -21.40
C ASN A 170 4.64 5.01 -20.96
N GLY A 171 4.32 4.34 -19.85
CA GLY A 171 5.00 3.11 -19.45
C GLY A 171 4.74 1.97 -20.46
N PRO A 172 5.81 1.34 -21.00
CA PRO A 172 5.67 0.32 -22.03
C PRO A 172 5.25 -1.05 -21.50
N ASN A 173 5.41 -1.34 -20.21
CA ASN A 173 5.30 -2.72 -19.72
C ASN A 173 3.91 -3.06 -19.17
N PHE A 174 3.43 -2.34 -18.15
CA PHE A 174 2.28 -2.82 -17.36
C PHE A 174 0.93 -2.25 -17.80
N ARG A 175 0.90 -1.05 -18.39
CA ARG A 175 -0.35 -0.49 -18.95
C ARG A 175 -0.94 -1.37 -20.06
N PRO A 176 -0.17 -1.87 -21.04
CA PRO A 176 -0.69 -2.79 -22.05
C PRO A 176 -1.19 -4.10 -21.42
N LYS A 177 -0.49 -4.63 -20.40
CA LYS A 177 -0.90 -5.83 -19.68
C LYS A 177 -2.29 -5.65 -19.03
N VAL A 178 -2.55 -4.51 -18.38
CA VAL A 178 -3.87 -4.21 -17.80
C VAL A 178 -4.95 -4.14 -18.88
N ALA A 179 -4.66 -3.56 -20.04
CA ALA A 179 -5.60 -3.56 -21.16
C ALA A 179 -5.91 -4.97 -21.67
N GLN A 180 -4.93 -5.87 -21.70
CA GLN A 180 -5.13 -7.27 -22.10
C GLN A 180 -5.95 -8.05 -21.06
N MET A 181 -5.66 -7.88 -19.77
CA MET A 181 -6.33 -8.63 -18.70
C MET A 181 -7.73 -8.11 -18.39
N GLY A 182 -7.92 -6.79 -18.38
CA GLY A 182 -9.19 -6.17 -17.96
C GLY A 182 -9.85 -5.28 -19.01
N GLY A 183 -9.36 -5.25 -20.25
CA GLY A 183 -10.01 -4.56 -21.38
C GLY A 183 -9.86 -3.03 -21.44
N LYS A 184 -9.34 -2.36 -20.40
CA LYS A 184 -9.17 -0.90 -20.37
C LYS A 184 -7.92 -0.50 -19.56
N GLN A 185 -7.22 0.56 -19.97
CA GLN A 185 -6.13 1.14 -19.19
C GLN A 185 -6.66 2.05 -18.07
N LEU A 186 -7.44 1.47 -17.15
CA LEU A 186 -7.99 2.15 -15.98
C LEU A 186 -7.24 1.74 -14.70
N PHE A 187 -6.98 2.69 -13.81
CA PHE A 187 -6.20 2.46 -12.59
C PHE A 187 -6.90 3.05 -11.36
N PRO A 188 -6.83 2.39 -10.20
CA PRO A 188 -6.11 1.13 -9.95
C PRO A 188 -6.83 -0.08 -10.57
N TYR A 189 -6.04 -1.12 -10.88
CA TYR A 189 -6.55 -2.45 -11.21
C TYR A 189 -5.91 -3.46 -10.24
N MET A 190 -6.73 -4.26 -9.58
CA MET A 190 -6.29 -5.21 -8.56
C MET A 190 -6.51 -6.64 -9.05
N VAL A 191 -5.56 -7.53 -8.77
CA VAL A 191 -5.68 -8.98 -8.93
C VAL A 191 -5.35 -9.65 -7.59
N ASP A 192 -6.26 -10.46 -7.09
CA ASP A 192 -6.06 -11.26 -5.89
C ASP A 192 -5.86 -12.74 -6.26
N PRO A 193 -4.62 -13.24 -6.27
CA PRO A 193 -4.33 -14.63 -6.63
C PRO A 193 -4.83 -15.64 -5.60
N ASN A 194 -5.22 -15.21 -4.40
CA ASN A 194 -5.76 -16.09 -3.36
C ASN A 194 -7.21 -16.47 -3.62
N THR A 195 -7.96 -15.63 -4.35
CA THR A 195 -9.38 -15.82 -4.63
C THR A 195 -9.70 -15.91 -6.12
N GLY A 196 -8.75 -15.54 -6.99
CA GLY A 196 -8.94 -15.43 -8.44
C GLY A 196 -9.71 -14.16 -8.86
N VAL A 197 -10.00 -13.25 -7.93
CA VAL A 197 -10.73 -12.01 -8.21
C VAL A 197 -9.81 -10.98 -8.86
N SER A 198 -10.28 -10.35 -9.93
CA SER A 198 -9.64 -9.17 -10.52
C SER A 198 -10.69 -8.08 -10.76
N MET A 199 -10.39 -6.82 -10.42
CA MET A 199 -11.37 -5.73 -10.54
C MET A 199 -10.74 -4.35 -10.73
N TYR A 200 -11.56 -3.45 -11.26
CA TYR A 200 -11.34 -2.00 -11.28
C TYR A 200 -12.11 -1.33 -10.14
N GLU A 201 -12.22 0.00 -10.22
CA GLU A 201 -13.03 0.87 -9.36
C GLU A 201 -12.50 0.90 -7.93
N SER A 202 -11.80 1.98 -7.56
CA SER A 202 -11.09 2.07 -6.29
C SER A 202 -11.98 1.81 -5.07
N ASP A 203 -13.26 2.22 -5.13
CA ASP A 203 -14.19 2.04 -4.01
C ASP A 203 -14.59 0.58 -3.82
N GLU A 204 -14.79 -0.16 -4.92
CA GLU A 204 -15.05 -1.60 -4.86
C GLU A 204 -13.81 -2.39 -4.43
N ILE A 205 -12.62 -1.98 -4.89
CA ILE A 205 -11.35 -2.54 -4.42
C ILE A 205 -11.20 -2.34 -2.90
N ILE A 206 -11.44 -1.13 -2.39
CA ILE A 206 -11.33 -0.80 -0.95
C ILE A 206 -12.30 -1.67 -0.15
N LYS A 207 -13.55 -1.76 -0.61
CA LYS A 207 -14.58 -2.58 0.05
C LYS A 207 -14.21 -4.07 0.03
N TYR A 208 -13.75 -4.58 -1.10
CA TYR A 208 -13.27 -5.96 -1.21
C TYR A 208 -12.14 -6.24 -0.22
N LEU A 209 -11.13 -5.37 -0.17
CA LEU A 209 -10.00 -5.52 0.76
C LEU A 209 -10.45 -5.46 2.22
N ALA A 210 -11.38 -4.56 2.56
CA ALA A 210 -11.96 -4.47 3.90
C ALA A 210 -12.69 -5.75 4.31
N GLU A 211 -13.52 -6.30 3.43
CA GLU A 211 -14.30 -7.51 3.67
C GLU A 211 -13.45 -8.77 3.74
N LYS A 212 -12.42 -8.88 2.89
CA LYS A 212 -11.58 -10.08 2.81
C LYS A 212 -10.42 -10.09 3.80
N TYR A 213 -9.78 -8.94 4.02
CA TYR A 213 -8.52 -8.83 4.76
C TYR A 213 -8.58 -7.90 5.97
N GLY A 214 -9.76 -7.35 6.27
CA GLY A 214 -10.08 -6.54 7.44
C GLY A 214 -11.25 -7.10 8.25
N ASP A 215 -11.97 -6.21 8.91
CA ASP A 215 -13.19 -6.50 9.68
C ASP A 215 -14.48 -6.11 8.92
N GLY A 216 -14.35 -5.83 7.62
CA GLY A 216 -15.44 -5.32 6.77
C GLY A 216 -15.70 -3.82 6.90
N SER A 217 -15.04 -3.12 7.82
CA SER A 217 -15.18 -1.68 7.95
C SER A 217 -14.24 -0.92 6.99
N VAL A 218 -14.77 0.15 6.40
CA VAL A 218 -13.97 1.10 5.61
C VAL A 218 -13.88 2.40 6.41
N PRO A 219 -12.67 2.96 6.62
CA PRO A 219 -12.52 4.25 7.28
C PRO A 219 -13.40 5.33 6.64
N LEU A 220 -13.95 6.23 7.46
CA LEU A 220 -14.81 7.31 6.97
C LEU A 220 -14.13 8.12 5.88
N THR A 221 -12.85 8.46 6.05
CA THR A 221 -12.04 9.21 5.09
C THR A 221 -11.88 8.53 3.73
N LEU A 222 -12.13 7.22 3.63
CA LEU A 222 -12.15 6.42 2.40
C LEU A 222 -13.57 6.20 1.85
N SER A 223 -14.62 6.53 2.60
CA SER A 223 -16.03 6.25 2.27
C SER A 223 -16.84 7.49 1.87
N LEU A 224 -16.24 8.68 1.81
CA LEU A 224 -16.96 9.94 1.52
C LEU A 224 -17.10 10.23 0.01
N GLY A 225 -16.89 9.24 -0.86
CA GLY A 225 -17.08 9.34 -2.30
C GLY A 225 -16.25 10.45 -2.94
N LEU A 226 -16.90 11.39 -3.64
CA LEU A 226 -16.23 12.47 -4.36
C LEU A 226 -15.33 13.32 -3.45
N PHE A 227 -15.71 13.55 -2.19
CA PHE A 227 -14.91 14.32 -1.25
C PHE A 227 -13.57 13.62 -0.93
N THR A 228 -13.60 12.30 -0.79
CA THR A 228 -12.39 11.48 -0.64
C THR A 228 -11.49 11.63 -1.87
N THR A 229 -12.05 11.55 -3.08
CA THR A 229 -11.28 11.71 -4.32
C THR A 229 -10.69 13.11 -4.46
N LEU A 230 -11.43 14.16 -4.08
CA LEU A 230 -10.99 15.55 -4.13
C LEU A 230 -9.80 15.79 -3.18
N THR A 231 -9.91 15.35 -1.93
CA THR A 231 -8.83 15.49 -0.94
C THR A 231 -7.59 14.66 -1.30
N ALA A 232 -7.78 13.47 -1.89
CA ALA A 232 -6.69 12.68 -2.46
C ALA A 232 -6.01 13.39 -3.64
N GLY A 233 -6.78 14.10 -4.46
CA GLY A 233 -6.30 14.96 -5.54
C GLY A 233 -5.43 16.12 -5.06
N LEU A 234 -5.96 16.89 -4.10
CA LEU A 234 -5.28 18.06 -3.54
C LEU A 234 -3.94 17.72 -2.88
N GLY A 235 -3.84 16.55 -2.23
CA GLY A 235 -2.58 16.04 -1.66
C GLY A 235 -1.43 15.94 -2.65
N MET A 236 -1.72 15.79 -3.95
CA MET A 236 -0.69 15.60 -4.98
C MET A 236 -0.13 16.92 -5.52
N LEU A 237 -0.77 18.07 -5.26
CA LEU A 237 -0.37 19.36 -5.83
C LEU A 237 1.04 19.79 -5.39
N GLY A 238 1.45 19.43 -4.17
CA GLY A 238 2.78 19.73 -3.64
C GLY A 238 3.93 18.98 -4.31
N ARG A 239 3.65 18.06 -5.25
CA ARG A 239 4.64 17.21 -5.92
C ARG A 239 4.73 17.42 -7.43
N MET A 240 4.01 18.38 -8.02
CA MET A 240 4.17 18.81 -9.43
C MET A 240 4.23 17.66 -10.48
N GLY A 241 3.41 16.61 -10.33
CA GLY A 241 3.39 15.50 -11.30
C GLY A 241 4.52 14.47 -11.14
N LYS A 242 5.25 14.46 -10.03
CA LYS A 242 6.15 13.36 -9.68
C LYS A 242 5.37 12.05 -9.53
N GLY A 243 5.95 10.96 -10.03
CA GLY A 243 5.28 9.66 -10.07
C GLY A 243 4.14 9.57 -11.10
N SER A 244 4.13 10.45 -12.13
CA SER A 244 3.11 10.45 -13.18
C SER A 244 3.53 9.80 -14.49
N SER A 245 4.77 10.01 -14.93
CA SER A 245 5.20 9.74 -16.31
C SER A 245 6.45 8.88 -16.34
N TYR A 246 6.53 8.02 -17.34
CA TYR A 246 7.61 7.05 -17.49
C TYR A 246 8.93 7.74 -17.84
N THR A 247 10.00 7.26 -17.21
CA THR A 247 11.39 7.50 -17.55
C THR A 247 11.97 6.18 -18.06
N PRO A 248 12.61 6.14 -19.25
CA PRO A 248 13.23 4.93 -19.77
C PRO A 248 14.09 4.21 -18.72
N ALA A 249 13.81 2.92 -18.52
CA ALA A 249 14.46 2.12 -17.49
C ALA A 249 14.59 0.66 -17.91
N LYS A 250 15.54 -0.05 -17.28
CA LYS A 250 15.70 -1.49 -17.37
C LYS A 250 14.69 -2.15 -16.43
N LEU A 251 13.90 -3.09 -16.94
CA LEU A 251 12.99 -3.86 -16.10
C LEU A 251 13.79 -4.93 -15.32
N PRO A 252 13.69 -4.98 -13.98
CA PRO A 252 14.36 -6.01 -13.19
C PRO A 252 13.73 -7.39 -13.43
N PRO A 253 14.51 -8.49 -13.37
CA PRO A 253 13.98 -9.84 -13.43
C PRO A 253 13.16 -10.20 -12.18
N GLU A 254 13.53 -9.67 -11.01
CA GLU A 254 12.79 -9.87 -9.75
C GLU A 254 12.27 -8.55 -9.19
N PRO A 255 11.02 -8.50 -8.67
CA PRO A 255 10.52 -7.31 -8.00
C PRO A 255 11.40 -6.91 -6.82
N LEU A 256 11.67 -5.61 -6.68
CA LEU A 256 12.36 -5.09 -5.51
C LEU A 256 11.47 -5.25 -4.28
N LYS A 257 12.03 -5.18 -3.07
CA LYS A 257 11.26 -5.19 -1.83
C LYS A 257 11.43 -3.87 -1.09
N LEU A 258 10.31 -3.26 -0.71
CA LEU A 258 10.28 -1.96 -0.04
C LEU A 258 9.48 -2.05 1.26
N TRP A 259 10.15 -1.84 2.39
CA TRP A 259 9.48 -1.64 3.67
C TRP A 259 8.99 -0.20 3.75
N ALA A 260 7.67 0.00 3.71
CA ALA A 260 7.06 1.32 3.57
C ALA A 260 5.61 1.34 4.04
N TYR A 261 5.01 2.51 4.11
CA TYR A 261 3.56 2.67 4.22
C TYR A 261 3.13 4.01 3.60
N GLU A 262 1.82 4.21 3.39
CA GLU A 262 1.33 5.37 2.64
C GLU A 262 1.57 6.69 3.39
N GLY A 263 1.39 6.70 4.71
CA GLY A 263 1.51 7.91 5.55
C GLY A 263 2.93 8.45 5.75
N SER A 264 3.98 7.83 5.21
CA SER A 264 5.35 8.36 5.29
C SER A 264 5.72 9.20 4.06
N PRO A 265 6.11 10.49 4.23
CA PRO A 265 6.53 11.33 3.12
C PRO A 265 7.82 10.80 2.46
N PHE A 266 8.75 10.23 3.22
CA PHE A 266 9.97 9.63 2.69
C PHE A 266 9.68 8.42 1.80
N CYS A 267 8.72 7.57 2.20
CA CYS A 267 8.28 6.44 1.39
C CYS A 267 7.61 6.90 0.10
N LYS A 268 6.82 7.99 0.16
CA LYS A 268 6.22 8.59 -1.03
C LYS A 268 7.27 9.02 -2.06
N LEU A 269 8.37 9.65 -1.63
CA LEU A 269 9.45 10.05 -2.54
C LEU A 269 10.07 8.85 -3.27
N VAL A 270 10.30 7.75 -2.56
CA VAL A 270 10.82 6.51 -3.17
C VAL A 270 9.81 5.89 -4.14
N ARG A 271 8.52 5.84 -3.76
CA ARG A 271 7.44 5.33 -4.64
C ARG A 271 7.30 6.16 -5.91
N GLU A 272 7.46 7.47 -5.85
CA GLU A 272 7.45 8.33 -7.05
C GLU A 272 8.50 7.86 -8.07
N VAL A 273 9.70 7.50 -7.61
CA VAL A 273 10.80 7.05 -8.47
C VAL A 273 10.61 5.62 -8.95
N LEU A 274 10.15 4.71 -8.08
CA LEU A 274 9.75 3.35 -8.50
C LEU A 274 8.68 3.40 -9.60
N VAL A 275 7.73 4.34 -9.48
CA VAL A 275 6.69 4.54 -10.49
C VAL A 275 7.24 5.14 -11.77
N GLU A 276 8.05 6.20 -11.70
CA GLU A 276 8.64 6.83 -12.88
C GLU A 276 9.51 5.85 -13.68
N LEU A 277 10.24 4.96 -13.00
CA LEU A 277 11.09 3.94 -13.62
C LEU A 277 10.34 2.63 -13.96
N GLU A 278 9.04 2.57 -13.72
CA GLU A 278 8.21 1.38 -13.95
C GLU A 278 8.74 0.10 -13.26
N LEU A 279 9.29 0.22 -12.05
CA LEU A 279 9.92 -0.89 -11.33
C LEU A 279 8.90 -1.63 -10.46
N PRO A 280 8.59 -2.92 -10.71
CA PRO A 280 7.72 -3.69 -9.85
C PRO A 280 8.34 -3.90 -8.47
N TYR A 281 7.54 -3.81 -7.41
CA TYR A 281 8.03 -3.97 -6.04
C TYR A 281 7.02 -4.61 -5.10
N LEU A 282 7.49 -5.50 -4.24
CA LEU A 282 6.77 -6.00 -3.08
C LEU A 282 6.87 -4.98 -1.95
N GLN A 283 5.77 -4.33 -1.61
CA GLN A 283 5.71 -3.48 -0.42
C GLN A 283 5.46 -4.34 0.82
N ILE A 284 6.39 -4.28 1.78
CA ILE A 284 6.18 -4.77 3.15
C ILE A 284 5.60 -3.62 3.97
N THR A 285 4.30 -3.68 4.23
CA THR A 285 3.56 -2.53 4.75
C THR A 285 3.84 -2.34 6.25
N CYS A 286 4.38 -1.19 6.66
CA CYS A 286 4.83 -0.94 8.03
C CYS A 286 4.03 0.18 8.71
N SER A 287 2.69 0.09 8.68
CA SER A 287 1.83 1.09 9.32
C SER A 287 2.06 1.16 10.83
N ARG A 288 1.67 2.26 11.48
CA ARG A 288 1.71 2.38 12.94
C ARG A 288 0.86 1.27 13.56
N GLY A 289 1.41 0.56 14.55
CA GLY A 289 0.81 -0.64 15.15
C GLY A 289 1.13 -1.97 14.42
N SER A 290 1.85 -1.94 13.30
CA SER A 290 2.27 -3.15 12.60
C SER A 290 3.32 -3.94 13.39
N PRO A 291 3.19 -5.27 13.53
CA PRO A 291 4.24 -6.11 14.11
C PRO A 291 5.49 -6.17 13.21
N LYS A 292 5.36 -5.85 11.92
CA LYS A 292 6.47 -5.87 10.96
C LYS A 292 7.53 -4.81 11.26
N ARG A 293 7.19 -3.79 12.06
CA ARG A 293 8.18 -2.83 12.59
C ARG A 293 9.21 -3.49 13.50
N LYS A 294 8.77 -4.45 14.32
CA LYS A 294 9.66 -5.28 15.15
C LYS A 294 10.53 -6.19 14.27
N ILE A 295 9.94 -6.83 13.26
CA ILE A 295 10.68 -7.68 12.32
C ILE A 295 11.81 -6.91 11.64
N LEU A 296 11.52 -5.69 11.16
CA LEU A 296 12.55 -4.85 10.56
C LEU A 296 13.62 -4.46 11.58
N LEU A 297 13.23 -4.06 12.80
CA LEU A 297 14.16 -3.75 13.89
C LEU A 297 15.09 -4.93 14.20
N GLU A 298 14.57 -6.14 14.32
CA GLU A 298 15.35 -7.36 14.57
C GLU A 298 16.30 -7.67 13.42
N LYS A 299 15.85 -7.43 12.18
CA LYS A 299 16.63 -7.67 10.98
C LYS A 299 17.83 -6.72 10.83
N THR A 300 17.65 -5.44 11.16
CA THR A 300 18.62 -4.38 10.83
C THR A 300 19.26 -3.74 12.05
N GLY A 301 18.79 -4.05 13.26
CA GLY A 301 19.12 -3.34 14.50
C GLY A 301 18.51 -1.94 14.59
N HIS A 302 17.77 -1.48 13.57
CA HIS A 302 17.22 -0.13 13.50
C HIS A 302 15.90 -0.07 12.73
N PHE A 303 14.85 0.50 13.32
CA PHE A 303 13.60 0.72 12.60
C PHE A 303 13.53 2.13 12.02
N GLN A 304 13.48 2.18 10.68
CA GLN A 304 13.16 3.36 9.89
C GLN A 304 12.55 2.91 8.57
N VAL A 305 11.72 3.76 7.96
CA VAL A 305 11.20 3.52 6.60
C VAL A 305 11.32 4.79 5.77
N PRO A 306 11.62 4.69 4.47
CA PRO A 306 11.74 3.45 3.68
C PRO A 306 13.02 2.64 3.98
N TYR A 307 12.93 1.33 3.82
CA TYR A 307 14.08 0.42 3.71
C TYR A 307 13.93 -0.40 2.43
N LEU A 308 14.91 -0.33 1.55
CA LEU A 308 14.94 -1.02 0.26
C LEU A 308 15.75 -2.31 0.39
N GLU A 309 15.27 -3.39 -0.21
CA GLU A 309 16.03 -4.61 -0.51
C GLU A 309 15.91 -4.87 -2.02
N ASP A 310 17.05 -4.92 -2.70
CA ASP A 310 17.12 -5.20 -4.14
C ASP A 310 17.73 -6.59 -4.38
N PRO A 311 16.92 -7.60 -4.70
CA PRO A 311 17.42 -8.95 -4.95
C PRO A 311 18.29 -9.03 -6.21
N ASN A 312 18.13 -8.08 -7.14
CA ASN A 312 18.82 -8.10 -8.43
C ASN A 312 20.29 -7.66 -8.30
N THR A 313 20.65 -6.91 -7.27
CA THR A 313 22.02 -6.45 -7.00
C THR A 313 22.59 -6.90 -5.65
N GLY A 314 21.73 -7.39 -4.75
CA GLY A 314 22.08 -7.76 -3.38
C GLY A 314 22.15 -6.57 -2.41
N ILE A 315 21.85 -5.34 -2.86
CA ILE A 315 21.87 -4.16 -1.99
C ILE A 315 20.65 -4.13 -1.08
N ALA A 316 20.86 -3.75 0.18
CA ALA A 316 19.79 -3.35 1.08
C ALA A 316 20.21 -2.09 1.86
N MET A 317 19.31 -1.10 1.99
CA MET A 317 19.67 0.19 2.58
C MET A 317 18.48 1.00 3.11
N PHE A 318 18.80 1.93 4.01
CA PHE A 318 17.92 3.01 4.45
C PHE A 318 18.16 4.29 3.65
N GLU A 319 17.58 5.40 4.14
CA GLU A 319 17.72 6.76 3.64
C GLU A 319 17.09 6.98 2.25
N SER A 320 15.95 7.66 2.23
CA SER A 320 15.14 7.78 1.02
C SER A 320 15.84 8.49 -0.14
N ALA A 321 16.74 9.43 0.15
CA ALA A 321 17.41 10.20 -0.90
C ALA A 321 18.46 9.34 -1.62
N GLU A 322 19.17 8.51 -0.87
CA GLU A 322 20.19 7.57 -1.30
C GLU A 322 19.55 6.39 -2.02
N ILE A 323 18.39 5.90 -1.54
CA ILE A 323 17.55 4.95 -2.25
C ILE A 323 17.16 5.50 -3.63
N ILE A 324 16.72 6.76 -3.72
CA ILE A 324 16.33 7.38 -4.99
C ILE A 324 17.50 7.47 -5.96
N GLU A 325 18.68 7.90 -5.47
CA GLU A 325 19.89 8.00 -6.27
C GLU A 325 20.34 6.64 -6.79
N TYR A 326 20.30 5.62 -5.91
CA TYR A 326 20.58 4.23 -6.26
C TYR A 326 19.64 3.73 -7.37
N LEU A 327 18.32 3.91 -7.21
CA LEU A 327 17.34 3.44 -8.19
C LEU A 327 17.57 4.08 -9.55
N ARG A 328 17.82 5.40 -9.59
CA ARG A 328 18.11 6.11 -10.84
C ARG A 328 19.40 5.63 -11.48
N THR A 329 20.46 5.46 -10.69
CA THR A 329 21.77 5.03 -11.20
C THR A 329 21.75 3.60 -11.75
N THR A 330 21.01 2.72 -11.08
CA THR A 330 21.00 1.28 -11.40
C THR A 330 20.04 0.97 -12.56
N TYR A 331 18.86 1.58 -12.56
CA TYR A 331 17.77 1.18 -13.44
C TYR A 331 17.46 2.15 -14.57
N ALA A 332 17.71 3.45 -14.44
CA ALA A 332 17.41 4.38 -15.52
C ALA A 332 18.31 4.11 -16.73
N LEU A 333 17.73 4.21 -17.93
CA LEU A 333 18.49 4.27 -19.16
C LEU A 333 18.88 5.73 -19.41
N GLN A 334 20.18 5.97 -19.59
CA GLN A 334 20.71 7.27 -20.00
C GLN A 334 20.46 7.49 -21.49
#